data_AF-Q4PM86-F1
#
_entry.id   AF-Q4PM86-F1
#
_cell.length_a   1.000
_cell.length_b   1.000
_cell.length_c   1.000
_cell.angle_alpha   90.00
_cell.angle_beta   90.00
_cell.angle_gamma   90.00
#
_symmetry.space_group_name_H-M   'P 1'
#
loop_
_entity.id
_entity.type
_entity.pdbx_description
1 polymer ?
#
loop_
_entity_poly.entity_id
_entity_poly.type
_entity_poly.pdbx_seq_one_letter_code
_entity_poly.pdbx_strand_id
1 'polypeptide(L)' 'MVSFLGPRVIELARVWSRSACFYGGAGLLGMTYFTEWKDVLQYLPIYNTKYKQE' A
#
# COMPACT_ATOMS: atom_id res chain seq x y z
N MET A 1 -26.47 13.90 12.90
CA MET A 1 -25.38 13.19 12.20
C MET A 1 -25.88 11.79 11.88
N VAL A 2 -26.09 11.47 10.60
CA VAL A 2 -26.50 10.11 10.20
C VAL A 2 -25.31 9.17 10.38
N SER A 3 -25.50 8.04 11.06
CA SER A 3 -24.45 7.03 11.18
C SER A 3 -24.23 6.36 9.81
N PHE A 4 -23.12 6.68 9.16
CA PHE A 4 -22.73 6.10 7.87
C PHE A 4 -22.29 4.62 7.99
N LEU A 5 -22.19 4.07 9.20
CA LEU A 5 -21.72 2.71 9.47
C LEU A 5 -22.89 1.74 9.66
N GLY A 6 -23.80 1.72 8.68
CA GLY A 6 -24.85 0.71 8.61
C GLY A 6 -24.33 -0.63 8.06
N PRO A 7 -25.05 -1.75 8.28
CA PRO A 7 -24.64 -3.08 7.81
C PRO A 7 -24.38 -3.14 6.29
N ARG A 8 -25.17 -2.40 5.50
CA ARG A 8 -24.98 -2.27 4.04
C ARG A 8 -23.62 -1.66 3.65
N VAL A 9 -23.11 -0.71 4.42
CA VAL A 9 -21.81 -0.06 4.13
C VAL A 9 -20.66 -1.01 4.45
N ILE A 10 -20.81 -1.83 5.48
CA ILE A 10 -19.85 -2.89 5.83
C ILE A 10 -19.80 -3.96 4.72
N GLU A 11 -20.95 -4.39 4.20
CA GLU A 11 -21.02 -5.31 3.06
C GLU A 11 -20.35 -4.73 1.82
N LEU A 12 -20.61 -3.45 1.51
CA LEU A 12 -19.97 -2.78 0.39
C LEU A 12 -18.45 -2.68 0.57
N ALA A 13 -17.97 -2.32 1.76
CA ALA A 13 -16.55 -2.28 2.06
C ALA A 13 -15.87 -3.65 1.85
N ARG A 14 -16.55 -4.75 2.19
CA ARG A 14 -16.03 -6.11 1.92
C ARG A 14 -15.90 -6.39 0.43
N VAL A 15 -16.88 -6.00 -0.38
CA VAL A 15 -16.83 -6.18 -1.85
C VAL A 15 -15.66 -5.41 -2.45
N TRP A 16 -15.45 -4.17 -2.03
CA TRP A 16 -14.39 -3.31 -2.56
C TRP A 16 -13.01 -3.53 -1.93
N SER A 17 -12.93 -4.28 -0.82
CA SER A 17 -11.68 -4.50 -0.07
C SER A 17 -10.54 -4.99 -0.95
N ARG A 18 -10.84 -5.92 -1.87
CA ARG A 18 -9.86 -6.52 -2.78
C ARG A 18 -9.30 -5.48 -3.75
N SER A 19 -10.17 -4.69 -4.38
CA SER A 19 -9.76 -3.60 -5.28
C SER A 19 -8.98 -2.52 -4.54
N ALA A 20 -9.43 -2.12 -3.35
CA ALA A 20 -8.72 -1.15 -2.51
C ALA A 20 -7.31 -1.64 -2.13
N CYS A 21 -7.17 -2.94 -1.84
CA CYS A 21 -5.87 -3.55 -1.58
C CYS A 21 -4.94 -3.47 -2.80
N PHE A 22 -5.44 -3.80 -3.99
CA PHE A 22 -4.63 -3.73 -5.22
C PHE A 22 -4.25 -2.30 -5.61
N TYR A 23 -5.19 -1.37 -5.62
CA TYR A 23 -4.91 0.03 -5.96
C TYR A 23 -4.04 0.71 -4.90
N GLY A 24 -4.29 0.43 -3.61
CA GLY A 24 -3.44 0.89 -2.52
C GLY A 24 -2.03 0.32 -2.61
N GLY A 25 -1.89 -0.98 -2.87
CA GLY A 25 -0.60 -1.63 -3.09
C GLY A 25 0.16 -1.06 -4.29
N ALA A 26 -0.52 -0.86 -5.43
CA ALA A 26 0.08 -0.26 -6.61
C ALA A 26 0.53 1.19 -6.35
N GLY A 27 -0.29 1.98 -5.65
CA GLY A 27 0.06 3.35 -5.25
C GLY A 27 1.27 3.39 -4.32
N LEU A 28 1.31 2.51 -3.31
CA LEU A 28 2.45 2.38 -2.40
C LEU A 28 3.73 1.96 -3.15
N LEU A 29 3.64 0.99 -4.05
CA LEU A 29 4.79 0.58 -4.88
C LEU A 29 5.30 1.75 -5.75
N GLY A 30 4.39 2.50 -6.37
CA GLY A 30 4.73 3.69 -7.15
C GLY A 30 5.40 4.76 -6.28
N MET A 31 4.84 5.04 -5.10
CA MET A 31 5.42 5.98 -4.15
C MET A 31 6.83 5.55 -3.74
N THR A 32 7.01 4.30 -3.29
CA THR A 32 8.29 3.74 -2.89
C THR A 32 9.33 3.84 -4.02
N TYR A 33 8.92 3.62 -5.27
CA TYR A 33 9.79 3.79 -6.43
C TYR A 33 10.20 5.26 -6.66
N PHE A 34 9.24 6.19 -6.66
CA PHE A 34 9.53 7.60 -6.94
C PHE A 34 10.29 8.31 -5.82
N THR A 35 10.00 7.99 -4.57
CA THR A 35 10.66 8.62 -3.42
C THR A 35 11.95 7.91 -3.01
N GLU A 36 12.31 6.82 -3.70
CA GLU A 36 13.51 6.03 -3.38
C GLU A 36 13.52 5.63 -1.89
N TRP A 37 12.38 5.11 -1.40
CA TRP A 37 12.18 4.86 0.02
C TRP A 37 13.06 3.71 0.54
N LYS A 38 14.25 4.08 1.02
CA LYS A 38 15.32 3.18 1.47
C LYS A 38 14.87 2.16 2.52
N ASP A 39 14.10 2.56 3.53
CA ASP A 39 13.69 1.65 4.62
C ASP A 39 12.93 0.42 4.12
N VAL A 40 12.17 0.57 3.03
CA VAL A 40 11.44 -0.51 2.38
C VAL A 40 12.31 -1.18 1.30
N LEU A 41 12.93 -0.39 0.42
CA LEU A 41 13.67 -0.89 -0.74
C LEU A 41 14.93 -1.68 -0.38
N GLN A 42 15.55 -1.44 0.78
CA GLN A 42 16.73 -2.19 1.23
C GLN A 42 16.49 -3.70 1.38
N TYR A 43 15.24 -4.11 1.61
CA TYR A 43 14.88 -5.52 1.74
C TYR A 43 14.65 -6.22 0.39
N LEU A 44 14.60 -5.46 -0.71
CA LEU A 44 14.46 -6.05 -2.05
C LEU A 44 15.82 -6.62 -2.51
N PRO A 45 15.88 -7.90 -2.93
CA PRO A 45 17.13 -8.54 -3.35
C PRO A 45 17.87 -7.78 -4.46
N ILE A 46 17.12 -7.15 -5.36
CA ILE A 46 17.66 -6.40 -6.51
C ILE A 46 18.33 -5.09 -6.07
N TYR A 47 17.88 -4.47 -4.97
CA TYR A 47 18.37 -3.18 -4.49
C TYR A 47 19.38 -3.31 -3.33
N ASN A 48 19.70 -4.52 -2.91
CA ASN A 48 20.58 -4.81 -1.77
C ASN A 48 21.98 -4.15 -1.91
N THR A 49 22.48 -3.98 -3.14
CA THR A 49 23.76 -3.30 -3.38
C THR A 49 23.66 -1.77 -3.49
N LYS A 50 22.46 -1.22 -3.71
CA LYS A 50 22.21 0.22 -3.89
C LYS A 50 22.33 0.98 -2.58
N TYR A 51 21.85 0.38 -1.49
CA TYR A 51 21.86 0.99 -0.17
C TYR A 51 22.85 0.26 0.74
N LYS A 52 24.15 0.50 0.53
CA LYS A 52 25.14 0.06 1.52
C LYS A 52 24.83 0.71 2.87
N GLN A 53 24.82 -0.10 3.92
CA GLN A 53 24.94 0.42 5.27
C GLN A 53 26.38 0.91 5.41
N GLU A 54 26.54 2.18 5.79
CA GLU A 54 27.84 2.69 6.24
C GLU A 54 28.26 1.98 7.53
#